data_AF-A0A4R5E2E7-F1
#
_entry.id   AF-A0A4R5E2E7-F1
#
_cell.length_a   1.000
_cell.length_b   1.000
_cell.length_c   1.000
_cell.angle_alpha   90.00
_cell.angle_beta   90.00
_cell.angle_gamma   90.00
#
_symmetry.space_group_name_H-M   'P 1'
#
loop_
_entity.id
_entity.type
_entity.pdbx_description
1 polymer ?
#
loop_
_entity_poly.entity_id
_entity_poly.type
_entity_poly.pdbx_seq_one_letter_code
_entity_poly.pdbx_strand_id
1 'polypeptide(L)'
;MGTYSGIELLTCGEVAGRPVVVSTHQNATLRVHDLATGKRRKMWNFSGVSPDDRGTIALVAGRLGDLPVAAVTHAPVGSEIFVRVWDLDDGEVIGTLGAAAGGAAQALALAELDGRQVVAGVDGNRTVRIWSLGPP
;
A
#
# COMPACT_ATOMS: atom_id res chain seq x y z
N MET A 1 24.83 4.42 11.69
CA MET A 1 24.01 5.64 11.85
C MET A 1 22.58 5.28 11.51
N GLY A 2 21.66 5.44 12.46
CA GLY A 2 20.25 5.06 12.29
C GLY A 2 19.63 5.88 11.16
N THR A 3 19.25 5.21 10.07
CA THR A 3 18.66 5.83 8.89
C THR A 3 17.19 6.15 9.18
N TYR A 4 16.95 7.28 9.84
CA TYR A 4 15.62 7.86 9.91
C TYR A 4 15.26 8.41 8.52
N SER A 5 14.69 7.55 7.67
CA SER A 5 14.04 7.98 6.44
C SER A 5 12.68 8.60 6.78
N GLY A 6 12.39 9.78 6.24
CA GLY A 6 11.11 10.45 6.45
C GLY A 6 9.93 9.56 6.06
N ILE A 7 8.81 9.69 6.78
CA ILE A 7 7.54 9.06 6.41
C ILE A 7 6.93 9.89 5.27
N GLU A 8 6.45 9.22 4.22
CA GLU A 8 5.68 9.87 3.16
C GLU A 8 4.19 9.84 3.50
N LEU A 9 3.65 8.65 3.76
CA LEU A 9 2.26 8.45 4.18
C LEU A 9 2.20 7.45 5.34
N LEU A 10 1.12 7.56 6.12
CA LEU A 10 0.76 6.57 7.13
C LEU A 10 -0.75 6.37 7.16
N THR A 11 -1.16 5.18 7.57
CA THR A 11 -2.55 4.81 7.83
C THR A 11 -2.60 3.84 9.02
N CYS A 12 -3.75 3.79 9.69
CA CYS A 12 -4.03 2.73 10.65
C CYS A 12 -4.58 1.50 9.93
N GLY A 13 -4.39 0.34 10.55
CA GLY A 13 -4.96 -0.93 10.11
C GLY A 13 -4.92 -1.97 11.24
N GLU A 14 -5.13 -3.23 10.89
CA GLU A 14 -5.10 -4.33 11.84
C GLU A 14 -4.33 -5.52 11.27
N VAL A 15 -3.46 -6.13 12.08
CA VAL A 15 -2.72 -7.36 11.74
C VAL A 15 -2.87 -8.35 12.89
N ALA A 16 -3.45 -9.51 12.62
CA ALA A 16 -3.72 -10.56 13.61
C ALA A 16 -4.46 -10.04 14.88
N GLY A 17 -5.52 -9.24 14.71
CA GLY A 17 -6.32 -8.71 15.83
C GLY A 17 -5.71 -7.50 16.54
N ARG A 18 -4.55 -7.00 16.06
CA ARG A 18 -3.83 -5.91 16.72
C ARG A 18 -3.84 -4.64 15.89
N PRO A 19 -4.21 -3.49 16.47
CA PRO A 19 -4.07 -2.20 15.80
C PRO A 19 -2.61 -1.91 15.43
N VAL A 20 -2.38 -1.52 14.19
CA VAL A 20 -1.06 -1.17 13.66
C VAL A 20 -1.08 0.17 12.94
N VAL A 21 0.10 0.79 12.87
CA VAL A 21 0.39 1.84 11.89
C VAL A 21 1.15 1.22 10.73
N VAL A 22 0.63 1.41 9.53
CA VAL A 22 1.33 1.11 8.28
C VAL A 22 1.85 2.42 7.72
N SER A 23 3.14 2.47 7.36
CA SER A 23 3.77 3.67 6.82
C SER A 23 4.66 3.38 5.62
N THR A 24 4.63 4.26 4.63
CA THR A 24 5.63 4.30 3.57
C THR A 24 6.69 5.34 3.89
N HIS A 25 7.91 5.08 3.45
CA HIS A 25 9.05 5.91 3.77
C HIS A 25 9.80 6.31 2.52
N GLN A 26 10.51 7.43 2.63
CA GLN A 26 11.37 7.99 1.58
C GLN A 26 12.47 7.05 1.10
N ASN A 27 12.74 5.97 1.85
CA ASN A 27 13.69 4.95 1.45
C ASN A 27 13.03 3.71 0.80
N ALA A 28 11.86 3.89 0.20
CA ALA A 28 11.06 2.86 -0.45
C ALA A 28 10.69 1.67 0.46
N THR A 29 10.51 1.92 1.77
CA THR A 29 10.08 0.88 2.72
C THR A 29 8.63 1.04 3.15
N LEU A 30 7.90 -0.07 3.15
CA LEU A 30 6.61 -0.23 3.82
C LEU A 30 6.92 -0.79 5.21
N ARG A 31 6.43 -0.14 6.27
CA ARG A 31 6.68 -0.57 7.65
C ARG A 31 5.39 -0.75 8.40
N VAL A 32 5.37 -1.74 9.28
CA VAL A 32 4.27 -2.00 10.21
C VAL A 32 4.79 -1.81 11.61
N HIS A 33 4.14 -0.92 12.36
CA HIS A 33 4.41 -0.66 13.76
C HIS A 33 3.21 -1.07 14.59
N ASP A 34 3.46 -1.70 15.72
CA ASP A 34 2.43 -1.92 16.73
C ASP A 34 1.97 -0.57 17.27
N LEU A 35 0.67 -0.25 17.16
CA LEU A 35 0.16 1.07 17.51
C LEU A 35 0.27 1.34 19.02
N ALA A 36 0.11 0.31 19.85
CA ALA A 36 0.12 0.45 21.31
C ALA A 36 1.53 0.68 21.87
N THR A 37 2.55 0.06 21.27
CA THR A 37 3.93 0.09 21.80
C THR A 37 4.88 0.93 20.96
N GLY A 38 4.50 1.31 19.74
CA GLY A 38 5.35 2.00 18.77
C GLY A 38 6.47 1.13 18.19
N LYS A 39 6.57 -0.15 18.58
CA LYS A 39 7.64 -1.04 18.10
C LYS A 39 7.39 -1.45 16.65
N ARG A 40 8.41 -1.31 15.80
CA ARG A 40 8.39 -1.83 14.42
C ARG A 40 8.33 -3.35 14.45
N ARG A 41 7.28 -3.92 13.86
CA ARG A 41 7.07 -5.37 13.74
C ARG A 41 7.60 -5.91 12.41
N LYS A 42 7.35 -5.19 11.31
CA LYS A 42 7.70 -5.61 9.95
C LYS A 42 8.23 -4.44 9.12
N MET A 43 8.96 -4.77 8.08
CA MET A 43 9.44 -3.83 7.06
C MET A 43 9.75 -4.60 5.79
N TRP A 44 9.33 -4.05 4.67
CA TRP A 44 9.64 -4.57 3.35
C TRP A 44 10.04 -3.44 2.43
N ASN A 45 10.97 -3.71 1.53
CA ASN A 45 11.25 -2.79 0.42
C ASN A 45 10.14 -2.97 -0.61
N PHE A 46 9.43 -1.89 -0.95
CA PHE A 46 8.44 -1.94 -2.03
C PHE A 46 8.99 -1.48 -3.39
N SER A 47 10.22 -0.95 -3.42
CA SER A 47 11.01 -0.77 -4.64
C SER A 47 12.30 -1.57 -4.60
N GLY A 48 12.62 -2.22 -5.72
CA GLY A 48 13.90 -2.90 -5.95
C GLY A 48 14.89 -2.07 -6.77
N VAL A 49 14.48 -0.89 -7.27
CA VAL A 49 15.29 -0.08 -8.18
C VAL A 49 16.30 0.77 -7.43
N SER A 50 15.86 1.46 -6.38
CA SER A 50 16.71 2.31 -5.56
C SER A 50 16.20 2.40 -4.12
N PRO A 51 17.09 2.42 -3.12
CA PRO A 51 16.72 2.72 -1.74
C PRO A 51 16.27 4.17 -1.54
N ASP A 52 16.32 5.04 -2.55
CA ASP A 52 15.79 6.41 -2.53
C ASP A 52 14.58 6.57 -3.47
N ASP A 53 13.95 5.47 -3.83
CA ASP A 53 12.79 5.46 -4.74
C ASP A 53 11.52 5.94 -4.02
N ARG A 54 11.45 7.25 -3.82
CA ARG A 54 10.32 8.01 -3.25
C ARG A 54 9.16 8.08 -4.24
N GLY A 55 8.01 8.55 -3.78
CA GLY A 55 6.85 8.77 -4.66
C GLY A 55 5.63 7.96 -4.28
N THR A 56 5.44 7.69 -2.99
CA THR A 56 4.14 7.22 -2.50
C THR A 56 3.08 8.31 -2.77
N ILE A 57 2.03 7.97 -3.50
CA ILE A 57 0.90 8.88 -3.77
C ILE A 57 -0.28 8.58 -2.86
N ALA A 58 -0.57 7.31 -2.63
CA ALA A 58 -1.68 6.88 -1.80
C ALA A 58 -1.33 5.60 -1.04
N LEU A 59 -1.84 5.47 0.17
CA LEU A 59 -1.67 4.31 1.04
C LEU A 59 -3.00 4.04 1.74
N VAL A 60 -3.44 2.78 1.72
CA VAL A 60 -4.57 2.29 2.52
C VAL A 60 -4.20 0.94 3.13
N ALA A 61 -4.68 0.68 4.35
CA ALA A 61 -4.54 -0.62 5.00
C ALA A 61 -5.92 -1.11 5.45
N GLY A 62 -6.09 -2.42 5.48
CA GLY A 62 -7.34 -3.06 5.83
C GLY A 62 -7.21 -4.57 5.76
N ARG A 63 -8.29 -5.26 5.40
CA ARG A 63 -8.32 -6.72 5.29
C ARG A 63 -8.88 -7.17 3.94
N LEU A 64 -8.38 -8.30 3.45
CA LEU A 64 -8.98 -9.13 2.42
C LEU A 64 -9.40 -10.48 3.02
N GLY A 65 -10.68 -10.66 3.35
CA GLY A 65 -11.16 -11.69 4.27
C GLY A 65 -10.44 -11.54 5.59
N ASP A 66 -9.72 -12.58 5.99
CA ASP A 66 -8.86 -12.57 7.17
C ASP A 66 -7.44 -12.06 6.90
N LEU A 67 -7.05 -11.86 5.64
CA LEU A 67 -5.72 -11.44 5.24
C LEU A 67 -5.51 -9.94 5.52
N PRO A 68 -4.60 -9.53 6.39
CA PRO A 68 -4.30 -8.11 6.56
C PRO A 68 -3.51 -7.60 5.35
N VAL A 69 -3.94 -6.49 4.76
CA VAL A 69 -3.31 -5.95 3.55
C VAL A 69 -3.00 -4.47 3.63
N ALA A 70 -2.05 -4.04 2.81
CA ALA A 70 -1.89 -2.65 2.43
C ALA A 70 -1.86 -2.51 0.91
N ALA A 71 -2.48 -1.46 0.38
CA ALA A 71 -2.34 -1.07 -1.01
C ALA A 71 -1.62 0.28 -1.10
N VAL A 72 -0.62 0.36 -1.97
CA VAL A 72 0.21 1.56 -2.16
C VAL A 72 0.23 1.91 -3.63
N THR A 73 -0.12 3.16 -3.94
CA THR A 73 0.20 3.76 -5.24
C THR A 73 1.59 4.34 -5.17
N HIS A 74 2.48 3.86 -6.04
CA HIS A 74 3.85 4.32 -6.14
C HIS A 74 4.11 4.89 -7.53
N ALA A 75 4.64 6.11 -7.58
CA ALA A 75 5.04 6.81 -8.80
C ALA A 75 6.55 7.13 -8.77
N PRO A 76 7.39 6.13 -9.01
CA PRO A 76 8.83 6.29 -9.05
C PRO A 76 9.27 7.21 -10.20
N VAL A 77 10.30 8.02 -9.96
CA VAL A 77 10.81 8.96 -10.98
C VAL A 77 11.35 8.18 -12.18
N GLY A 78 10.83 8.48 -13.36
CA GLY A 78 11.26 7.85 -14.62
C GLY A 78 10.78 6.40 -14.78
N SER A 79 9.74 6.00 -14.06
CA SER A 79 9.15 4.66 -14.12
C SER A 79 7.62 4.74 -14.18
N GLU A 80 7.00 3.64 -14.58
CA GLU A 80 5.55 3.53 -14.64
C GLU A 80 4.92 3.55 -13.24
N ILE A 81 3.72 4.12 -13.16
CA ILE A 81 2.96 4.21 -11.93
C ILE A 81 2.20 2.90 -11.73
N PHE A 82 2.23 2.38 -10.51
CA PHE A 82 1.52 1.15 -10.19
C PHE A 82 0.89 1.23 -8.81
N VAL A 83 -0.18 0.45 -8.63
CA VAL A 83 -0.69 0.11 -7.31
C VAL A 83 -0.23 -1.32 -7.01
N ARG A 84 0.46 -1.50 -5.89
CA ARG A 84 0.76 -2.85 -5.38
C ARG A 84 -0.07 -3.10 -4.13
N VAL A 85 -0.41 -4.36 -3.93
CA VAL A 85 -1.11 -4.85 -2.75
C VAL A 85 -0.20 -5.86 -2.06
N TRP A 86 0.07 -5.62 -0.78
CA TRP A 86 0.89 -6.47 0.07
C TRP A 86 0.02 -7.22 1.06
N ASP A 87 0.36 -8.48 1.28
CA ASP A 87 0.06 -9.18 2.52
C ASP A 87 0.95 -8.62 3.64
N LEU A 88 0.35 -8.22 4.76
CA LEU A 88 1.06 -7.65 5.90
C LEU A 88 1.58 -8.71 6.90
N ASP A 89 1.25 -9.99 6.72
CA ASP A 89 1.78 -11.06 7.57
C ASP A 89 3.20 -11.47 7.13
N ASP A 90 3.43 -11.68 5.83
CA ASP A 90 4.73 -12.08 5.29
C ASP A 90 5.41 -11.00 4.42
N GLY A 91 4.65 -10.07 3.85
CA GLY A 91 5.14 -9.02 2.95
C GLY A 91 5.09 -9.37 1.47
N GLU A 92 4.44 -10.48 1.11
CA GLU A 92 4.29 -10.89 -0.28
C GLU A 92 3.40 -9.91 -1.04
N VAL A 93 3.76 -9.66 -2.31
CA VAL A 93 2.92 -8.87 -3.21
C VAL A 93 1.85 -9.80 -3.79
N ILE A 94 0.62 -9.63 -3.34
CA ILE A 94 -0.52 -10.45 -3.76
C ILE A 94 -1.27 -9.88 -4.97
N GLY A 95 -0.95 -8.64 -5.37
CA GLY A 95 -1.55 -8.01 -6.54
C GLY A 95 -0.76 -6.81 -7.02
N THR A 96 -0.71 -6.64 -8.33
CA THR A 96 -0.24 -5.41 -8.98
C THR A 96 -1.31 -4.92 -9.94
N LEU A 97 -1.80 -3.70 -9.74
CA LEU A 97 -2.82 -3.06 -10.53
C LEU A 97 -2.14 -1.95 -11.31
N GLY A 98 -2.13 -2.06 -12.64
CA GLY A 98 -1.53 -1.04 -13.50
C GLY A 98 -2.27 0.29 -13.37
N ALA A 99 -1.52 1.39 -13.33
CA ALA A 99 -2.12 2.69 -13.66
C ALA A 99 -2.52 2.63 -15.13
N ALA A 100 -3.79 2.89 -15.43
CA ALA A 100 -4.17 3.07 -16.82
C ALA A 100 -3.53 4.34 -17.39
N ALA A 101 -3.65 4.55 -18.70
CA ALA A 101 -3.10 5.69 -19.44
C ALA A 101 -3.47 7.10 -18.91
N GLY A 102 -4.25 7.21 -17.82
CA GLY A 102 -4.62 8.44 -17.13
C GLY A 102 -3.78 8.83 -15.92
N GLY A 103 -2.68 8.14 -15.64
CA GLY A 103 -1.76 8.50 -14.56
C GLY A 103 -2.17 7.97 -13.18
N ALA A 104 -1.51 8.49 -12.14
CA ALA A 104 -1.54 7.90 -10.80
C ALA A 104 -2.94 7.85 -10.17
N ALA A 105 -3.20 6.76 -9.44
CA ALA A 105 -4.30 6.72 -8.49
C ALA A 105 -4.00 7.71 -7.33
N GLN A 106 -4.73 8.82 -7.28
CA GLN A 106 -4.53 9.90 -6.30
C GLN A 106 -5.06 9.53 -4.91
N ALA A 107 -5.98 8.57 -4.85
CA ALA A 107 -6.55 8.05 -3.63
C ALA A 107 -6.83 6.56 -3.79
N LEU A 108 -6.77 5.84 -2.68
CA LEU A 108 -7.14 4.44 -2.59
C LEU A 108 -8.15 4.25 -1.46
N ALA A 109 -9.10 3.34 -1.67
CA ALA A 109 -10.00 2.85 -0.64
C ALA A 109 -10.13 1.33 -0.75
N LEU A 110 -10.25 0.65 0.39
CA LEU A 110 -10.67 -0.74 0.45
C LEU A 110 -12.17 -0.76 0.73
N ALA A 111 -12.90 -1.59 -0.01
CA ALA A 111 -14.33 -1.77 0.17
C ALA A 111 -14.72 -3.23 -0.05
N GLU A 112 -15.93 -3.58 0.39
CA GLU A 112 -16.59 -4.83 0.05
C GLU A 112 -17.73 -4.52 -0.93
N LEU A 113 -17.79 -5.27 -2.02
CA LEU A 113 -18.83 -5.19 -3.04
C LEU A 113 -19.38 -6.59 -3.27
N ASP A 114 -20.64 -6.82 -2.92
CA ASP A 114 -21.33 -8.11 -3.07
C ASP A 114 -20.57 -9.30 -2.44
N GLY A 115 -20.02 -9.10 -1.23
CA GLY A 115 -19.24 -10.11 -0.52
C GLY A 115 -17.80 -10.27 -1.04
N ARG A 116 -17.39 -9.48 -2.03
CA ARG A 116 -16.06 -9.51 -2.63
C ARG A 116 -15.31 -8.23 -2.30
N GLN A 117 -14.11 -8.34 -1.74
CA GLN A 117 -13.33 -7.13 -1.51
C GLN A 117 -12.70 -6.59 -2.79
N VAL A 118 -12.65 -5.27 -2.81
CA VAL A 118 -12.16 -4.48 -3.92
C VAL A 118 -11.26 -3.36 -3.40
N VAL A 119 -10.28 -3.02 -4.22
CA VAL A 119 -9.60 -1.72 -4.12
C VAL A 119 -10.29 -0.78 -5.08
N ALA A 120 -10.68 0.39 -4.60
CA ALA A 120 -11.12 1.50 -5.43
C ALA A 120 -10.01 2.54 -5.49
N GLY A 121 -9.79 3.14 -6.66
CA GLY A 121 -8.86 4.25 -6.82
C GLY A 121 -9.31 5.22 -7.89
N VAL A 122 -8.87 6.47 -7.79
CA VAL A 122 -9.20 7.52 -8.75
C VAL A 122 -7.95 7.90 -9.53
N ASP A 123 -7.94 7.66 -10.84
CA ASP A 123 -6.81 8.03 -11.69
C ASP A 123 -6.78 9.54 -12.00
N GLY A 124 -5.65 10.01 -12.56
CA GLY A 124 -5.46 11.43 -12.92
C GLY A 124 -6.45 11.94 -13.98
N ASN A 125 -7.15 11.05 -14.68
CA ASN A 125 -8.22 11.39 -15.62
C ASN A 125 -9.60 11.53 -14.95
N ARG A 126 -9.65 11.52 -13.60
CA ARG A 126 -10.89 11.60 -12.80
C ARG A 126 -11.79 10.38 -12.99
N THR A 127 -11.22 9.23 -13.33
CA THR A 127 -11.96 7.97 -13.45
C THR A 127 -11.82 7.16 -12.18
N VAL A 128 -12.95 6.69 -11.63
CA VAL A 128 -12.94 5.69 -10.55
C VAL A 128 -12.70 4.32 -11.17
N ARG A 129 -11.70 3.61 -10.67
CA ARG A 129 -11.39 2.23 -11.03
C ARG A 129 -11.61 1.35 -9.82
N ILE A 130 -12.23 0.20 -10.06
CA ILE A 130 -12.48 -0.82 -9.06
C ILE A 130 -11.72 -2.06 -9.52
N TRP A 131 -10.82 -2.55 -8.66
CA TRP A 131 -10.09 -3.78 -8.88
C TRP A 131 -10.53 -4.79 -7.85
N SER A 132 -10.88 -5.98 -8.31
CA SER A 132 -11.12 -7.07 -7.37
C SER A 132 -9.85 -7.86 -7.09
N LEU A 133 -9.71 -8.29 -5.84
CA LEU A 133 -8.54 -9.00 -5.32
C LEU A 133 -8.83 -10.47 -4.94
N GLY A 134 -9.97 -11.01 -5.38
CA GLY A 134 -10.30 -12.44 -5.27
C GLY A 134 -10.11 -13.19 -6.59
N PRO A 135 -10.12 -14.55 -6.57
CA PRO A 135 -10.17 -15.34 -7.79
C PRO A 135 -11.33 -14.86 -8.70
N PRO A 136 -11.20 -14.95 -10.03
CA PRO A 136 -12.22 -14.51 -10.97
C PRO A 136 -13.62 -15.05 -10.61
#